data_AF-A0A1Y3WYJ6-F1
#
_entry.id   AF-A0A1Y3WYJ6-F1
#
_cell.length_a   1.000
_cell.length_b   1.000
_cell.length_c   1.000
_cell.angle_alpha   90.00
_cell.angle_beta   90.00
_cell.angle_gamma   90.00
#
_symmetry.space_group_name_H-M   'P 1'
#
loop_
_entity.id
_entity.type
_entity.pdbx_description
1 polymer ?
#
loop_
_entity_poly.entity_id
_entity_poly.type
_entity_poly.pdbx_seq_one_letter_code
_entity_poly.pdbx_strand_id
1 'polypeptide(L)'
;MKTRKNMLLLACIGMVAVQTACTDYSADDHKFGNVVYLDVAKTSEVQAATIKNTLDVFDRTFAATLAYPSDQDVMLSVTVDPSLVERYNARYGTSWPMLDAKYYALSAETATIAAGKTTSETLTLHLQNLLGEGAGQTGALPLDETYLVPVTITQSSVPTLATSSTVYYVVKRSSNITVAAQLGAGNWINFPTLDKYGANSSAWNGLTAVTYEALIYIDQFATSTVTSDGNTNAVNISSVMGVEQYLLLRIGDTNFERQQLQFDGSGAGSKFGKFPERNATKNLSAGQWYHVACTYDQATRRVCVYVNGELQSEGTEMGLTSMSEDTRINLAMRALYDFYLKNPTPDNEKKYGGFGDAYQFFIGRSYDDYRPLNGKIAEARVWSVARTQQQIWENMYEIANPETDPTLLGYWKFNEGAGNTVKDYSMYGNDGVAETDIVWPDGIEIPKINETEE
;
A
#
# COMPACT_ATOMS: atom_id res chain seq x y z
N MET A 1 -61.68 31.54 -55.26
CA MET A 1 -62.90 32.36 -55.06
C MET A 1 -63.52 31.95 -53.74
N LYS A 2 -63.70 32.91 -52.81
CA LYS A 2 -64.55 32.89 -51.59
C LYS A 2 -64.09 31.97 -50.42
N THR A 3 -63.49 32.55 -49.36
CA THR A 3 -64.11 33.00 -48.07
C THR A 3 -64.68 31.85 -47.22
N ARG A 4 -64.45 31.71 -45.90
CA ARG A 4 -64.51 32.73 -44.82
C ARG A 4 -64.15 32.10 -43.44
N LYS A 5 -63.53 32.93 -42.58
CA LYS A 5 -63.77 33.19 -41.12
C LYS A 5 -63.52 32.15 -40.01
N ASN A 6 -62.62 32.58 -39.09
CA ASN A 6 -62.71 32.78 -37.62
C ASN A 6 -63.32 31.64 -36.76
N MET A 7 -62.78 31.24 -35.60
CA MET A 7 -62.43 32.04 -34.41
C MET A 7 -61.88 31.12 -33.27
N LEU A 8 -61.28 31.75 -32.24
CA LEU A 8 -60.90 31.27 -30.87
C LEU A 8 -59.51 30.63 -30.70
N LEU A 9 -58.72 30.90 -29.66
CA LEU A 9 -58.66 31.95 -28.62
C LEU A 9 -57.28 31.82 -27.91
N LEU A 10 -56.82 32.95 -27.36
CA LEU A 10 -55.68 33.17 -26.45
C LEU A 10 -55.31 32.04 -25.47
N ALA A 11 -53.99 31.88 -25.22
CA ALA A 11 -53.36 32.24 -23.94
C ALA A 11 -51.83 32.09 -24.00
N CYS A 12 -51.10 33.20 -24.12
CA CYS A 12 -49.66 33.26 -23.86
C CYS A 12 -49.45 33.70 -22.41
N ILE A 13 -48.93 32.82 -21.56
CA ILE A 13 -48.42 33.19 -20.23
C ILE A 13 -46.90 33.36 -20.37
N GLY A 14 -46.46 34.61 -20.42
CA GLY A 14 -45.07 34.96 -20.22
C GLY A 14 -44.74 34.90 -18.74
N MET A 15 -43.83 34.01 -18.35
CA MET A 15 -43.27 33.97 -17.01
C MET A 15 -41.91 34.68 -17.06
N VAL A 16 -41.89 35.93 -16.58
CA VAL A 16 -40.66 36.66 -16.29
C VAL A 16 -40.06 36.02 -15.03
N ALA A 17 -39.03 35.20 -15.19
CA ALA A 17 -38.22 34.75 -14.09
C ALA A 17 -37.25 35.89 -13.72
N VAL A 18 -37.66 36.70 -12.74
CA VAL A 18 -36.72 37.56 -12.01
C VAL A 18 -35.86 36.61 -11.17
N GLN A 19 -34.64 36.33 -11.63
CA GLN A 19 -33.62 35.76 -10.76
C GLN A 19 -33.02 36.89 -9.92
N THR A 20 -33.67 37.17 -8.79
CA THR A 20 -32.99 37.75 -7.63
C THR A 20 -32.28 36.63 -6.90
N ALA A 21 -31.05 36.32 -7.31
CA ALA A 21 -30.12 35.66 -6.42
C ALA A 21 -29.57 36.74 -5.48
N CYS A 22 -30.21 36.91 -4.32
CA CYS A 22 -29.58 37.60 -3.20
C CYS A 22 -28.47 36.68 -2.67
N THR A 23 -27.24 36.88 -3.13
CA THR A 23 -26.06 36.34 -2.47
C THR A 23 -25.65 37.32 -1.38
N ASP A 24 -26.24 37.19 -0.19
CA ASP A 24 -25.75 37.89 0.99
C ASP A 24 -24.44 37.22 1.45
N TYR A 25 -23.33 37.59 0.81
CA TYR A 25 -21.97 37.29 1.28
C TYR A 25 -21.59 38.15 2.50
N SER A 26 -22.49 39.04 2.95
CA SER A 26 -22.32 39.94 4.09
C SER A 26 -22.89 39.40 5.41
N ALA A 27 -23.06 38.08 5.55
CA ALA A 27 -23.43 37.49 6.83
C ALA A 27 -22.29 37.71 7.84
N ASP A 28 -22.44 38.77 8.63
CA ASP A 28 -21.57 39.23 9.73
C ASP A 28 -21.48 38.21 10.91
N ASP A 29 -21.85 36.95 10.66
CA ASP A 29 -21.81 35.82 11.60
C ASP A 29 -20.45 35.10 11.60
N HIS A 30 -19.49 35.53 10.77
CA HIS A 30 -18.15 34.98 10.76
C HIS A 30 -17.38 35.39 12.02
N LYS A 31 -17.07 34.41 12.88
CA LYS A 31 -16.35 34.63 14.15
C LYS A 31 -14.90 35.12 13.98
N PHE A 32 -14.36 35.03 12.77
CA PHE A 32 -12.99 35.41 12.41
C PHE A 32 -12.94 35.99 11.00
N GLY A 33 -11.97 36.86 10.73
CA GLY A 33 -11.75 37.42 9.40
C GLY A 33 -11.46 36.35 8.35
N ASN A 34 -11.80 36.62 7.09
CA ASN A 34 -11.50 35.72 6.00
C ASN A 34 -10.00 35.73 5.71
N VAL A 35 -9.34 34.60 5.91
CA VAL A 35 -7.89 34.43 5.75
C VAL A 35 -7.59 33.39 4.68
N VAL A 36 -6.48 33.60 3.96
CA VAL A 36 -5.96 32.62 3.00
C VAL A 36 -4.83 31.78 3.62
N TYR A 37 -4.77 30.52 3.27
CA TYR A 37 -3.75 29.56 3.70
C TYR A 37 -3.49 28.50 2.64
N LEU A 38 -2.40 27.74 2.76
CA LEU A 38 -2.13 26.58 1.91
C LEU A 38 -2.84 25.35 2.49
N ASP A 39 -3.62 24.65 1.67
CA ASP A 39 -4.41 23.48 2.08
C ASP A 39 -3.55 22.37 2.72
N VAL A 40 -2.39 22.10 2.12
CA VAL A 40 -1.39 21.14 2.63
C VAL A 40 -0.78 21.56 3.95
N ALA A 41 -0.85 22.84 4.33
CA ALA A 41 -0.34 23.36 5.60
C ALA A 41 -1.43 23.50 6.68
N LYS A 42 -2.65 23.02 6.42
CA LYS A 42 -3.80 23.21 7.30
C LYS A 42 -3.64 22.56 8.68
N THR A 43 -3.06 21.35 8.73
CA THR A 43 -2.87 20.58 9.97
C THR A 43 -1.41 20.56 10.41
N SER A 44 -0.48 20.58 9.46
CA SER A 44 0.96 20.62 9.67
C SER A 44 1.61 21.40 8.55
N GLU A 45 2.45 22.38 8.89
CA GLU A 45 3.29 23.09 7.92
C GLU A 45 4.39 22.20 7.33
N VAL A 46 4.65 21.01 7.91
CA VAL A 46 5.71 20.09 7.46
C VAL A 46 5.10 18.97 6.63
N GLN A 47 5.64 18.79 5.43
CA GLN A 47 5.23 17.76 4.47
C GLN A 47 6.43 16.92 4.05
N ALA A 48 6.41 15.62 4.34
CA ALA A 48 7.47 14.71 3.92
C ALA A 48 7.39 14.45 2.41
N ALA A 49 8.52 14.48 1.71
CA ALA A 49 8.68 14.16 0.29
C ALA A 49 9.82 13.14 0.13
N THR A 50 9.56 11.91 0.59
CA THR A 50 10.48 10.77 0.45
C THR A 50 10.32 10.17 -0.94
N ILE A 51 11.41 10.15 -1.70
CA ILE A 51 11.43 9.76 -3.11
C ILE A 51 12.15 8.43 -3.27
N LYS A 52 11.54 7.52 -4.04
CA LYS A 52 12.14 6.25 -4.46
C LYS A 52 13.40 6.51 -5.29
N ASN A 53 14.50 5.80 -5.02
CA ASN A 53 15.77 5.94 -5.75
C ASN A 53 15.72 5.68 -7.27
N THR A 54 14.57 5.21 -7.79
CA THR A 54 14.29 4.95 -9.22
C THR A 54 13.34 5.96 -9.85
N LEU A 55 12.91 6.98 -9.11
CA LEU A 55 12.00 8.01 -9.60
C LEU A 55 12.75 9.31 -9.91
N ASP A 56 12.60 9.82 -11.14
CA ASP A 56 13.27 11.04 -11.60
C ASP A 56 12.48 12.32 -11.36
N VAL A 57 11.15 12.19 -11.29
CA VAL A 57 10.22 13.29 -11.07
C VAL A 57 9.20 12.91 -10.01
N PHE A 58 8.95 13.79 -9.05
CA PHE A 58 7.97 13.61 -7.99
C PHE A 58 7.22 14.92 -7.72
N ASP A 59 5.93 14.94 -8.03
CA ASP A 59 5.11 16.15 -7.93
C ASP A 59 4.41 16.26 -6.58
N ARG A 60 4.40 17.47 -6.02
CA ARG A 60 3.64 17.82 -4.82
C ARG A 60 2.63 18.91 -5.14
N THR A 61 1.36 18.52 -5.24
CA THR A 61 0.27 19.44 -5.48
C THR A 61 -0.17 20.15 -4.20
N PHE A 62 -0.59 21.39 -4.32
CA PHE A 62 -1.20 22.19 -3.25
C PHE A 62 -2.11 23.27 -3.84
N ALA A 63 -2.93 23.90 -3.00
CA ALA A 63 -3.79 25.00 -3.39
C ALA A 63 -3.92 26.04 -2.27
N ALA A 64 -4.20 27.28 -2.65
CA ALA A 64 -4.59 28.30 -1.69
C ALA A 64 -6.08 28.16 -1.36
N THR A 65 -6.40 28.24 -0.07
CA THR A 65 -7.75 28.07 0.46
C THR A 65 -8.14 29.25 1.34
N LEU A 66 -9.38 29.73 1.19
CA LEU A 66 -10.02 30.70 2.07
C LEU A 66 -10.82 30.02 3.18
N ALA A 67 -10.91 30.68 4.32
CA ALA A 67 -11.82 30.26 5.39
C ALA A 67 -13.30 30.32 4.97
N TYR A 68 -13.66 31.35 4.18
CA TYR A 68 -15.02 31.56 3.66
C TYR A 68 -14.98 32.06 2.20
N PRO A 69 -16.03 31.85 1.39
CA PRO A 69 -16.11 32.46 0.06
C PRO A 69 -16.02 33.99 0.11
N SER A 70 -15.43 34.60 -0.92
CA SER A 70 -15.35 36.06 -1.13
C SER A 70 -16.22 36.45 -2.32
N ASP A 71 -16.79 37.67 -2.33
CA ASP A 71 -17.53 38.22 -3.48
C ASP A 71 -16.59 38.75 -4.58
N GLN A 72 -15.32 38.97 -4.26
CA GLN A 72 -14.26 39.36 -5.18
C GLN A 72 -13.23 38.24 -5.35
N ASP A 73 -12.54 38.25 -6.48
CA ASP A 73 -11.37 37.39 -6.70
C ASP A 73 -10.28 37.68 -5.67
N VAL A 74 -9.72 36.63 -5.08
CA VAL A 74 -8.56 36.74 -4.20
C VAL A 74 -7.31 36.32 -4.97
N MET A 75 -6.45 37.29 -5.23
CA MET A 75 -5.17 37.08 -5.91
C MET A 75 -4.08 36.86 -4.87
N LEU A 76 -3.22 35.87 -5.13
CA LEU A 76 -2.07 35.59 -4.28
C LEU A 76 -0.82 35.28 -5.10
N SER A 77 0.34 35.52 -4.49
CA SER A 77 1.65 35.12 -5.00
C SER A 77 2.27 34.10 -4.05
N VAL A 78 2.88 33.07 -4.62
CA VAL A 78 3.64 32.03 -3.90
C VAL A 78 5.06 31.98 -4.42
N THR A 79 6.01 31.65 -3.55
CA THR A 79 7.40 31.45 -3.94
C THR A 79 8.06 30.36 -3.10
N VAL A 80 9.18 29.84 -3.59
CA VAL A 80 10.12 29.08 -2.77
C VAL A 80 11.04 30.07 -2.05
N ASP A 81 11.10 30.05 -0.72
CA ASP A 81 11.84 31.05 0.06
C ASP A 81 12.97 30.41 0.91
N PRO A 82 14.20 30.33 0.37
CA PRO A 82 15.36 29.77 1.09
C PRO A 82 15.64 30.40 2.45
N SER A 83 15.21 31.65 2.70
CA SER A 83 15.46 32.33 3.97
C SER A 83 14.72 31.67 5.16
N LEU A 84 13.71 30.86 4.88
CA LEU A 84 12.92 30.15 5.89
C LEU A 84 13.60 28.88 6.41
N VAL A 85 14.68 28.42 5.79
CA VAL A 85 15.42 27.20 6.20
C VAL A 85 16.02 27.34 7.59
N GLU A 86 16.64 28.48 7.91
CA GLU A 86 17.23 28.71 9.23
C GLU A 86 16.16 28.70 10.33
N ARG A 87 14.99 29.29 10.03
CA ARG A 87 13.84 29.30 10.95
C ARG A 87 13.33 27.88 11.21
N TYR A 88 13.20 27.06 10.17
CA TYR A 88 12.80 25.66 10.32
C TYR A 88 13.78 24.91 11.21
N ASN A 89 15.08 24.96 10.86
CA ASN A 89 16.12 24.25 11.57
C ASN A 89 16.19 24.64 13.05
N ALA A 90 16.09 25.94 13.36
CA ALA A 90 16.03 26.42 14.74
C ALA A 90 14.78 25.93 15.50
N ARG A 91 13.62 25.84 14.82
CA ARG A 91 12.36 25.38 15.43
C ARG A 91 12.35 23.88 15.72
N TYR A 92 12.89 23.07 14.80
CA TYR A 92 12.80 21.61 14.85
C TYR A 92 14.08 20.91 15.33
N GLY A 93 15.14 21.68 15.63
CA GLY A 93 16.42 21.11 16.08
C GLY A 93 17.15 20.32 14.98
N THR A 94 16.94 20.69 13.72
CA THR A 94 17.55 20.05 12.55
C THR A 94 18.67 20.92 11.95
N SER A 95 19.38 20.38 10.96
CA SER A 95 20.44 21.08 10.24
C SER A 95 20.38 20.77 8.75
N TRP A 96 19.17 20.75 8.19
CA TRP A 96 18.95 20.36 6.80
C TRP A 96 19.14 21.56 5.86
N PRO A 97 19.93 21.42 4.78
CA PRO A 97 20.14 22.49 3.82
C PRO A 97 18.92 22.72 2.92
N MET A 98 18.89 23.88 2.26
CA MET A 98 17.99 24.13 1.14
C MET A 98 18.30 23.15 -0.01
N LEU A 99 17.26 22.62 -0.67
CA LEU A 99 17.45 21.84 -1.89
C LEU A 99 18.02 22.73 -3.00
N ASP A 100 18.91 22.19 -3.84
CA ASP A 100 19.43 22.93 -5.00
C ASP A 100 18.30 23.23 -6.00
N ALA A 101 18.27 24.47 -6.52
CA ALA A 101 17.24 24.97 -7.43
C ALA A 101 17.12 24.17 -8.73
N LYS A 102 18.16 23.42 -9.15
CA LYS A 102 18.05 22.55 -10.33
C LYS A 102 17.08 21.37 -10.14
N TYR A 103 16.78 21.01 -8.89
CA TYR A 103 15.92 19.87 -8.55
C TYR A 103 14.46 20.24 -8.33
N TYR A 104 14.07 21.52 -8.42
CA TYR A 104 12.68 21.89 -8.24
C TYR A 104 12.21 23.03 -9.13
N ALA A 105 10.90 23.07 -9.38
CA ALA A 105 10.22 24.18 -10.03
C ALA A 105 8.79 24.31 -9.51
N LEU A 106 8.25 25.53 -9.43
CA LEU A 106 6.82 25.74 -9.21
C LEU A 106 6.09 25.78 -10.56
N SER A 107 4.91 25.18 -10.63
CA SER A 107 4.06 25.22 -11.83
C SER A 107 3.59 26.64 -12.17
N ALA A 108 3.40 27.47 -11.14
CA ALA A 108 3.11 28.90 -11.24
C ALA A 108 3.47 29.60 -9.92
N GLU A 109 3.75 30.91 -9.99
CA GLU A 109 4.08 31.76 -8.84
C GLU A 109 2.90 32.62 -8.38
N THR A 110 1.75 32.48 -9.04
CA THR A 110 0.51 33.20 -8.71
C THR A 110 -0.66 32.25 -8.77
N ALA A 111 -1.68 32.48 -7.93
CA ALA A 111 -2.95 31.79 -7.99
C ALA A 111 -4.13 32.71 -7.73
N THR A 112 -5.32 32.30 -8.19
CA THR A 112 -6.55 33.08 -8.01
C THR A 112 -7.65 32.22 -7.41
N ILE A 113 -8.17 32.63 -6.26
CA ILE A 113 -9.41 32.07 -5.72
C ILE A 113 -10.54 32.92 -6.28
N ALA A 114 -11.24 32.40 -7.28
CA ALA A 114 -12.31 33.11 -7.96
C ALA A 114 -13.45 33.48 -7.00
N ALA A 115 -14.13 34.60 -7.29
CA ALA A 115 -15.31 35.04 -6.56
C ALA A 115 -16.33 33.89 -6.38
N GLY A 116 -16.83 33.76 -5.15
CA GLY A 116 -17.76 32.71 -4.72
C GLY A 116 -17.12 31.34 -4.48
N LYS A 117 -15.81 31.17 -4.68
CA LYS A 117 -15.05 29.94 -4.38
C LYS A 117 -14.22 30.10 -3.11
N THR A 118 -13.75 28.96 -2.60
CA THR A 118 -12.87 28.89 -1.43
C THR A 118 -11.50 28.33 -1.75
N THR A 119 -11.25 27.85 -2.97
CA THR A 119 -10.01 27.17 -3.34
C THR A 119 -9.57 27.65 -4.71
N SER A 120 -8.26 27.81 -4.90
CA SER A 120 -7.64 28.17 -6.17
C SER A 120 -7.59 26.99 -7.14
N GLU A 121 -7.08 27.25 -8.34
CA GLU A 121 -6.47 26.23 -9.18
C GLU A 121 -5.36 25.48 -8.43
N THR A 122 -5.06 24.25 -8.88
CA THR A 122 -3.98 23.43 -8.33
C THR A 122 -2.61 23.98 -8.76
N LEU A 123 -1.75 24.22 -7.79
CA LEU A 123 -0.34 24.50 -7.96
C LEU A 123 0.47 23.22 -7.69
N THR A 124 1.66 23.14 -8.28
CA THR A 124 2.56 21.98 -8.11
C THR A 124 3.97 22.45 -7.83
N LEU A 125 4.60 21.86 -6.80
CA LEU A 125 6.05 21.81 -6.67
C LEU A 125 6.54 20.57 -7.41
N HIS A 126 7.14 20.77 -8.57
CA HIS A 126 7.81 19.73 -9.32
C HIS A 126 9.16 19.46 -8.68
N LEU A 127 9.40 18.25 -8.18
CA LEU A 127 10.75 17.78 -7.87
C LEU A 127 11.24 17.00 -9.10
N GLN A 128 12.37 17.37 -9.67
CA GLN A 128 12.78 16.94 -11.00
C GLN A 128 14.29 16.71 -11.09
N ASN A 129 14.75 16.00 -12.14
CA ASN A 129 16.16 15.67 -12.38
C ASN A 129 16.81 14.89 -11.22
N LEU A 130 16.02 14.06 -10.51
CA LEU A 130 16.42 13.44 -9.26
C LEU A 130 17.39 12.26 -9.47
N LEU A 131 17.38 11.61 -10.64
CA LEU A 131 18.25 10.47 -10.98
C LEU A 131 19.55 10.87 -11.67
N GLY A 132 19.71 12.13 -12.09
CA GLY A 132 20.86 12.52 -12.90
C GLY A 132 20.95 11.75 -14.22
N GLU A 133 22.17 11.55 -14.71
CA GLU A 133 22.40 11.00 -16.05
C GLU A 133 22.99 9.58 -16.03
N GLY A 134 22.48 8.74 -16.94
CA GLY A 134 22.97 7.38 -17.20
C GLY A 134 22.69 6.38 -16.08
N ALA A 135 23.11 5.13 -16.29
CA ALA A 135 22.92 4.06 -15.31
C ALA A 135 23.66 4.31 -13.98
N GLY A 136 24.75 5.09 -14.02
CA GLY A 136 25.50 5.50 -12.83
C GLY A 136 24.92 6.70 -12.10
N GLN A 137 23.80 7.28 -12.57
CA GLN A 137 23.08 8.38 -11.92
C GLN A 137 23.99 9.58 -11.60
N THR A 138 24.83 9.98 -12.56
CA THR A 138 25.80 11.06 -12.35
C THR A 138 25.06 12.38 -12.17
N GLY A 139 25.38 13.12 -11.11
CA GLY A 139 24.74 14.41 -10.82
C GLY A 139 23.34 14.31 -10.21
N ALA A 140 22.90 13.11 -9.82
CA ALA A 140 21.64 12.86 -9.13
C ALA A 140 21.58 13.54 -7.76
N LEU A 141 20.37 13.69 -7.21
CA LEU A 141 20.19 14.07 -5.82
C LEU A 141 20.86 12.99 -4.94
N PRO A 142 21.75 13.35 -4.00
CA PRO A 142 22.39 12.39 -3.12
C PRO A 142 21.38 11.52 -2.38
N LEU A 143 21.74 10.24 -2.23
CA LEU A 143 20.91 9.30 -1.47
C LEU A 143 21.01 9.58 0.02
N ASP A 144 19.85 9.48 0.67
CA ASP A 144 19.63 9.56 2.11
C ASP A 144 20.04 10.88 2.79
N GLU A 145 20.41 11.88 2.01
CA GLU A 145 20.49 13.27 2.47
C GLU A 145 19.10 13.91 2.49
N THR A 146 18.85 14.74 3.52
CA THR A 146 17.57 15.42 3.72
C THR A 146 17.73 16.91 3.45
N TYR A 147 16.80 17.46 2.66
CA TYR A 147 16.78 18.84 2.22
C TYR A 147 15.42 19.49 2.53
N LEU A 148 15.38 20.82 2.52
CA LEU A 148 14.18 21.61 2.70
C LEU A 148 13.81 22.36 1.43
N VAL A 149 12.51 22.42 1.14
CA VAL A 149 11.92 23.33 0.15
C VAL A 149 10.72 24.04 0.78
N PRO A 150 10.92 25.22 1.38
CA PRO A 150 9.84 26.04 1.91
C PRO A 150 9.09 26.78 0.80
N VAL A 151 7.80 26.51 0.63
CA VAL A 151 6.89 27.27 -0.26
C VAL A 151 6.01 28.16 0.59
N THR A 152 5.95 29.45 0.28
CA THR A 152 5.21 30.44 1.10
C THR A 152 4.38 31.38 0.26
N ILE A 153 3.23 31.79 0.81
CA ILE A 153 2.46 32.93 0.31
C ILE A 153 3.25 34.20 0.64
N THR A 154 3.57 35.01 -0.37
CA THR A 154 4.33 36.26 -0.22
C THR A 154 3.44 37.49 -0.30
N GLN A 155 2.38 37.43 -1.11
CA GLN A 155 1.40 38.48 -1.29
C GLN A 155 0.01 37.87 -1.40
N SER A 156 -0.99 38.58 -0.87
CA SER A 156 -2.39 38.22 -0.97
C SER A 156 -3.25 39.48 -0.85
N SER A 157 -4.35 39.54 -1.59
CA SER A 157 -5.34 40.63 -1.47
C SER A 157 -6.15 40.56 -0.16
N VAL A 158 -6.08 39.44 0.57
CA VAL A 158 -6.66 39.25 1.91
C VAL A 158 -5.58 38.81 2.92
N PRO A 159 -5.80 38.97 4.24
CA PRO A 159 -4.84 38.51 5.23
C PRO A 159 -4.52 37.01 5.14
N THR A 160 -3.29 36.63 5.46
CA THR A 160 -2.85 35.23 5.46
C THR A 160 -2.92 34.63 6.87
N LEU A 161 -3.26 33.34 6.98
CA LEU A 161 -3.13 32.61 8.23
C LEU A 161 -1.66 32.23 8.48
N ALA A 162 -0.99 32.94 9.39
CA ALA A 162 0.47 32.87 9.56
C ALA A 162 1.05 31.47 9.83
N THR A 163 0.29 30.57 10.47
CA THR A 163 0.74 29.19 10.76
C THR A 163 0.59 28.23 9.58
N SER A 164 -0.11 28.65 8.53
CA SER A 164 -0.43 27.82 7.36
C SER A 164 -0.21 28.58 6.04
N SER A 165 0.49 29.70 6.08
CA SER A 165 0.91 30.46 4.89
C SER A 165 2.19 29.91 4.26
N THR A 166 2.89 29.04 4.99
CA THR A 166 4.12 28.37 4.56
C THR A 166 3.96 26.87 4.70
N VAL A 167 4.43 26.12 3.71
CA VAL A 167 4.64 24.68 3.77
C VAL A 167 6.13 24.39 3.58
N TYR A 168 6.69 23.53 4.43
CA TYR A 168 8.05 23.02 4.36
C TYR A 168 8.01 21.60 3.82
N TYR A 169 8.45 21.42 2.57
CA TYR A 169 8.68 20.08 2.04
C TYR A 169 10.04 19.57 2.52
N VAL A 170 10.03 18.45 3.24
CA VAL A 170 11.23 17.74 3.70
C VAL A 170 11.55 16.68 2.66
N VAL A 171 12.49 16.98 1.78
CA VAL A 171 12.81 16.19 0.59
C VAL A 171 13.96 15.24 0.90
N LYS A 172 13.77 13.95 0.64
CA LYS A 172 14.82 12.92 0.77
C LYS A 172 14.69 11.92 -0.35
N ARG A 173 15.75 11.71 -1.13
CA ARG A 173 15.82 10.58 -2.06
C ARG A 173 16.39 9.39 -1.30
N SER A 174 15.60 8.36 -1.07
CA SER A 174 16.00 7.28 -0.16
C SER A 174 16.51 6.05 -0.89
N SER A 175 17.55 5.42 -0.34
CA SER A 175 17.98 4.08 -0.74
C SER A 175 17.07 2.97 -0.21
N ASN A 176 16.21 3.29 0.77
CA ASN A 176 15.23 2.39 1.36
C ASN A 176 14.04 2.13 0.43
N ILE A 177 13.23 1.13 0.77
CA ILE A 177 11.92 0.95 0.16
C ILE A 177 11.00 2.06 0.68
N THR A 178 10.35 2.76 -0.25
CA THR A 178 9.56 3.98 0.03
C THR A 178 8.10 3.88 -0.36
N VAL A 179 7.67 2.69 -0.79
CA VAL A 179 6.29 2.41 -1.20
C VAL A 179 5.92 1.04 -0.64
N ALA A 180 4.73 0.95 -0.07
CA ALA A 180 4.12 -0.28 0.40
C ALA A 180 2.60 -0.16 0.29
N ALA A 181 1.90 -1.28 0.15
CA ALA A 181 0.44 -1.28 0.11
C ALA A 181 -0.15 -1.38 1.51
N GLN A 182 -1.17 -0.57 1.80
CA GLN A 182 -2.02 -0.74 2.97
C GLN A 182 -3.08 -1.82 2.71
N LEU A 183 -3.16 -2.81 3.60
CA LEU A 183 -4.18 -3.86 3.61
C LEU A 183 -5.02 -3.80 4.90
N GLY A 184 -6.10 -4.60 4.92
CA GLY A 184 -7.11 -4.60 5.97
C GLY A 184 -8.35 -3.79 5.58
N ALA A 185 -9.26 -3.57 6.54
CA ALA A 185 -10.54 -2.87 6.30
C ALA A 185 -11.35 -3.40 5.09
N GLY A 186 -11.33 -4.72 4.87
CA GLY A 186 -12.01 -5.36 3.74
C GLY A 186 -11.18 -5.44 2.45
N ASN A 187 -9.89 -5.09 2.48
CA ASN A 187 -8.99 -5.23 1.33
C ASN A 187 -7.93 -6.33 1.55
N TRP A 188 -7.66 -7.08 0.49
CA TRP A 188 -6.68 -8.16 0.37
C TRP A 188 -6.34 -8.37 -1.12
N ILE A 189 -5.35 -9.21 -1.41
CA ILE A 189 -4.93 -9.51 -2.78
C ILE A 189 -5.41 -10.90 -3.20
N ASN A 190 -6.10 -10.93 -4.33
CA ASN A 190 -6.55 -12.12 -5.05
C ASN A 190 -5.56 -12.48 -6.17
N PHE A 191 -5.52 -13.75 -6.58
CA PHE A 191 -4.64 -14.22 -7.66
C PHE A 191 -5.41 -15.01 -8.72
N PRO A 192 -6.05 -14.33 -9.69
CA PRO A 192 -6.91 -14.99 -10.68
C PRO A 192 -6.21 -16.08 -11.51
N THR A 193 -4.89 -15.96 -11.73
CA THR A 193 -4.08 -16.97 -12.44
C THR A 193 -3.91 -18.26 -11.64
N LEU A 194 -3.98 -18.20 -10.31
CA LEU A 194 -3.93 -19.38 -9.44
C LEU A 194 -5.28 -20.07 -9.29
N ASP A 195 -6.35 -19.47 -9.83
CA ASP A 195 -7.68 -20.07 -9.87
C ASP A 195 -7.97 -20.83 -11.16
N LYS A 196 -7.08 -20.72 -12.16
CA LYS A 196 -7.21 -21.34 -13.47
C LYS A 196 -6.07 -22.29 -13.74
N TYR A 197 -6.40 -23.51 -14.15
CA TYR A 197 -5.36 -24.49 -14.48
C TYR A 197 -4.56 -24.03 -15.70
N GLY A 198 -3.25 -23.96 -15.53
CA GLY A 198 -2.28 -23.51 -16.51
C GLY A 198 -0.85 -23.60 -15.97
N ALA A 199 0.15 -23.24 -16.80
CA ALA A 199 1.57 -23.34 -16.45
C ALA A 199 1.91 -22.63 -15.13
N ASN A 200 1.38 -21.42 -14.94
CA ASN A 200 1.64 -20.61 -13.75
C ASN A 200 1.12 -21.30 -12.48
N SER A 201 -0.16 -21.68 -12.43
CA SER A 201 -0.76 -22.40 -11.28
C SER A 201 -0.18 -23.81 -11.05
N SER A 202 0.36 -24.47 -12.08
CA SER A 202 0.91 -25.81 -11.95
C SER A 202 2.19 -25.80 -11.12
N ALA A 203 3.00 -24.74 -11.24
CA ALA A 203 4.22 -24.56 -10.45
C ALA A 203 3.95 -24.35 -8.94
N TRP A 204 2.72 -24.01 -8.56
CA TRP A 204 2.28 -23.82 -7.19
C TRP A 204 1.75 -25.09 -6.52
N ASN A 205 1.75 -26.21 -7.23
CA ASN A 205 1.23 -27.49 -6.77
C ASN A 205 2.31 -28.58 -6.81
N GLY A 206 2.13 -29.63 -6.01
CA GLY A 206 3.09 -30.73 -5.95
C GLY A 206 4.41 -30.39 -5.25
N LEU A 207 4.46 -29.34 -4.43
CA LEU A 207 5.68 -28.88 -3.78
C LEU A 207 6.13 -29.82 -2.66
N THR A 208 7.44 -29.99 -2.50
CA THR A 208 8.08 -30.71 -1.38
C THR A 208 8.72 -29.78 -0.36
N ALA A 209 8.96 -28.53 -0.74
CA ALA A 209 9.49 -27.50 0.13
C ALA A 209 8.89 -26.15 -0.27
N VAL A 210 8.90 -25.20 0.65
CA VAL A 210 8.28 -23.90 0.46
C VAL A 210 8.91 -22.86 1.36
N THR A 211 8.99 -21.62 0.87
CA THR A 211 9.25 -20.45 1.69
C THR A 211 8.19 -19.40 1.42
N TYR A 212 7.58 -18.86 2.48
CA TYR A 212 6.83 -17.61 2.43
C TYR A 212 7.67 -16.52 3.10
N GLU A 213 7.75 -15.35 2.50
CA GLU A 213 8.38 -14.19 3.13
C GLU A 213 7.74 -12.87 2.70
N ALA A 214 7.78 -11.86 3.57
CA ALA A 214 7.33 -10.50 3.29
C ALA A 214 7.93 -9.49 4.28
N LEU A 215 7.98 -8.23 3.89
CA LEU A 215 8.07 -7.10 4.81
C LEU A 215 6.66 -6.71 5.25
N ILE A 216 6.39 -6.69 6.55
CA ILE A 216 5.09 -6.35 7.13
C ILE A 216 5.21 -5.24 8.17
N TYR A 217 4.20 -4.38 8.23
CA TYR A 217 4.00 -3.40 9.28
C TYR A 217 2.59 -3.58 9.82
N ILE A 218 2.45 -3.91 11.11
CA ILE A 218 1.12 -4.05 11.70
C ILE A 218 0.70 -2.72 12.31
N ASP A 219 -0.40 -2.14 11.82
CA ASP A 219 -0.97 -0.92 12.39
C ASP A 219 -1.60 -1.23 13.74
N GLN A 220 -2.34 -2.34 13.80
CA GLN A 220 -3.00 -2.81 15.00
C GLN A 220 -3.27 -4.31 14.97
N PHE A 221 -3.06 -4.95 16.13
CA PHE A 221 -3.54 -6.31 16.36
C PHE A 221 -5.01 -6.28 16.79
N ALA A 222 -5.90 -6.01 15.83
CA ALA A 222 -7.33 -5.92 16.09
C ALA A 222 -7.87 -7.20 16.74
N THR A 223 -8.75 -7.04 17.73
CA THR A 223 -9.46 -8.14 18.42
C THR A 223 -10.92 -8.27 17.99
N SER A 224 -11.44 -7.28 17.25
CA SER A 224 -12.76 -7.32 16.63
C SER A 224 -12.79 -6.49 15.34
N THR A 225 -13.72 -6.79 14.45
CA THR A 225 -13.99 -5.99 13.25
C THR A 225 -15.47 -6.05 12.89
N VAL A 226 -15.97 -5.03 12.19
CA VAL A 226 -17.33 -5.01 11.65
C VAL A 226 -17.25 -5.43 10.18
N THR A 227 -17.97 -6.48 9.82
CA THR A 227 -18.05 -6.98 8.44
C THR A 227 -19.11 -6.21 7.64
N SER A 228 -19.12 -6.41 6.31
CA SER A 228 -20.02 -5.70 5.39
C SER A 228 -21.52 -5.95 5.66
N ASP A 229 -21.85 -7.06 6.34
CA ASP A 229 -23.19 -7.40 6.82
C ASP A 229 -23.57 -6.68 8.13
N GLY A 230 -22.69 -5.83 8.69
CA GLY A 230 -22.89 -5.07 9.92
C GLY A 230 -22.63 -5.85 11.20
N ASN A 231 -22.17 -7.10 11.12
CA ASN A 231 -21.88 -7.92 12.29
C ASN A 231 -20.48 -7.65 12.86
N THR A 232 -20.38 -7.60 14.20
CA THR A 232 -19.09 -7.55 14.89
C THR A 232 -18.56 -8.95 15.10
N ASN A 233 -17.41 -9.25 14.51
CA ASN A 233 -16.74 -10.53 14.59
C ASN A 233 -15.44 -10.43 15.40
N ALA A 234 -15.11 -11.49 16.14
CA ALA A 234 -13.84 -11.58 16.86
C ALA A 234 -12.69 -11.83 15.87
N VAL A 235 -11.59 -11.10 16.06
CA VAL A 235 -10.40 -11.20 15.21
C VAL A 235 -9.29 -11.86 16.01
N ASN A 236 -9.05 -13.14 15.74
CA ASN A 236 -7.97 -13.90 16.39
C ASN A 236 -6.74 -14.06 15.48
N ILE A 237 -6.88 -13.75 14.20
CA ILE A 237 -5.88 -13.99 13.16
C ILE A 237 -5.67 -12.70 12.37
N SER A 238 -4.40 -12.32 12.17
CA SER A 238 -3.97 -11.45 11.08
C SER A 238 -3.32 -12.29 9.98
N SER A 239 -3.98 -12.41 8.84
CA SER A 239 -3.48 -13.25 7.74
C SER A 239 -2.42 -12.51 6.92
N VAL A 240 -1.22 -13.09 6.81
CA VAL A 240 -0.14 -12.55 5.98
C VAL A 240 -0.30 -13.07 4.56
N MET A 241 -0.12 -14.38 4.36
CA MET A 241 -0.32 -15.03 3.07
C MET A 241 -0.50 -16.54 3.20
N GLY A 242 -1.15 -17.16 2.22
CA GLY A 242 -1.26 -18.61 2.11
C GLY A 242 -2.66 -19.10 1.75
N VAL A 243 -2.88 -20.39 1.98
CA VAL A 243 -4.12 -21.11 1.74
C VAL A 243 -4.63 -21.68 3.06
N GLU A 244 -5.79 -21.23 3.53
CA GLU A 244 -6.47 -21.81 4.70
C GLU A 244 -6.68 -23.32 4.48
N GLN A 245 -6.58 -24.13 5.54
CA GLN A 245 -6.66 -25.61 5.50
C GLN A 245 -5.51 -26.33 4.78
N TYR A 246 -4.48 -25.61 4.32
CA TYR A 246 -3.31 -26.19 3.64
C TYR A 246 -2.00 -25.68 4.24
N LEU A 247 -1.70 -24.40 4.02
CA LEU A 247 -0.46 -23.77 4.48
C LEU A 247 -0.64 -22.26 4.57
N LEU A 248 -0.58 -21.73 5.80
CA LEU A 248 -0.88 -20.34 6.08
C LEU A 248 0.18 -19.70 6.98
N LEU A 249 0.74 -18.57 6.54
CA LEU A 249 1.49 -17.66 7.39
C LEU A 249 0.55 -16.61 7.95
N ARG A 250 0.47 -16.54 9.28
CA ARG A 250 -0.43 -15.65 10.01
C ARG A 250 0.17 -15.16 11.33
N ILE A 251 -0.50 -14.23 11.98
CA ILE A 251 -0.17 -13.76 13.33
C ILE A 251 -1.40 -13.94 14.23
N GLY A 252 -1.21 -14.63 15.34
CA GLY A 252 -2.30 -15.01 16.25
C GLY A 252 -3.14 -16.19 15.74
N ASP A 253 -3.87 -16.76 16.69
CA ASP A 253 -4.94 -17.76 16.53
C ASP A 253 -5.68 -17.84 17.89
N THR A 254 -6.85 -18.45 17.94
CA THR A 254 -7.71 -18.54 19.15
C THR A 254 -6.97 -19.05 20.39
N ASN A 255 -5.98 -19.93 20.22
CA ASN A 255 -5.18 -20.51 21.31
C ASN A 255 -3.73 -20.02 21.33
N PHE A 256 -3.41 -18.94 20.60
CA PHE A 256 -2.06 -18.39 20.50
C PHE A 256 -2.05 -16.93 20.92
N GLU A 257 -0.87 -16.39 21.19
CA GLU A 257 -0.73 -14.96 21.45
C GLU A 257 -1.13 -14.18 20.20
N ARG A 258 -2.00 -13.18 20.35
CA ARG A 258 -2.55 -12.42 19.22
C ARG A 258 -1.48 -11.74 18.36
N GLN A 259 -0.31 -11.50 18.94
CA GLN A 259 0.86 -10.81 18.38
C GLN A 259 1.95 -11.77 17.89
N GLN A 260 1.78 -13.09 18.03
CA GLN A 260 2.82 -14.06 17.70
C GLN A 260 2.65 -14.58 16.27
N LEU A 261 3.74 -14.54 15.50
CA LEU A 261 3.81 -15.14 14.18
C LEU A 261 3.61 -16.67 14.26
N GLN A 262 2.87 -17.23 13.31
CA GLN A 262 2.59 -18.65 13.21
C GLN A 262 2.54 -19.09 11.76
N PHE A 263 3.23 -20.18 11.47
CA PHE A 263 3.11 -20.96 10.26
C PHE A 263 2.24 -22.17 10.53
N ASP A 264 1.02 -22.19 9.97
CA ASP A 264 0.07 -23.28 10.11
C ASP A 264 0.16 -24.20 8.89
N GLY A 265 0.78 -25.36 9.09
CA GLY A 265 0.78 -26.49 8.17
C GLY A 265 0.03 -27.68 8.73
N SER A 266 -1.01 -27.48 9.55
CA SER A 266 -1.86 -28.59 10.03
C SER A 266 -2.74 -29.19 8.93
N GLY A 267 -2.90 -28.45 7.84
CA GLY A 267 -3.71 -28.77 6.67
C GLY A 267 -3.24 -29.95 5.82
N ALA A 268 -3.95 -30.18 4.71
CA ALA A 268 -3.56 -31.20 3.74
C ALA A 268 -2.22 -30.87 3.06
N GLY A 269 -1.44 -31.91 2.72
CA GLY A 269 -0.10 -31.78 2.14
C GLY A 269 1.00 -31.75 3.21
N SER A 270 1.19 -30.61 3.87
CA SER A 270 2.31 -30.39 4.79
C SER A 270 2.20 -31.19 6.10
N LYS A 271 1.03 -31.11 6.77
CA LYS A 271 0.68 -31.81 8.03
C LYS A 271 1.70 -31.67 9.16
N PHE A 272 2.52 -30.62 9.17
CA PHE A 272 3.47 -30.35 10.25
C PHE A 272 2.85 -29.67 11.49
N GLY A 273 1.58 -29.26 11.42
CA GLY A 273 0.89 -28.63 12.53
C GLY A 273 1.09 -27.12 12.61
N LYS A 274 0.72 -26.53 13.75
CA LYS A 274 0.87 -25.09 14.02
C LYS A 274 2.23 -24.84 14.67
N PHE A 275 3.04 -23.98 14.06
CA PHE A 275 4.40 -23.73 14.50
C PHE A 275 4.73 -22.22 14.51
N PRO A 276 5.52 -21.69 15.46
CA PRO A 276 5.97 -22.34 16.69
C PRO A 276 4.84 -22.52 17.70
N GLU A 277 5.11 -23.22 18.80
CA GLU A 277 4.22 -23.26 19.96
C GLU A 277 3.97 -21.87 20.55
N ARG A 278 2.88 -21.73 21.31
CA ARG A 278 2.49 -20.48 21.97
C ARG A 278 3.60 -19.99 22.92
N ASN A 279 4.09 -18.78 22.69
CA ASN A 279 5.16 -18.15 23.46
C ASN A 279 5.07 -16.61 23.42
N ALA A 280 4.69 -16.00 24.53
CA ALA A 280 4.57 -14.55 24.70
C ALA A 280 5.88 -13.77 24.51
N THR A 281 7.05 -14.41 24.63
CA THR A 281 8.34 -13.76 24.40
C THR A 281 8.66 -13.55 22.93
N LYS A 282 7.82 -14.08 22.02
CA LYS A 282 7.97 -13.98 20.55
C LYS A 282 6.93 -13.05 19.91
N ASN A 283 6.26 -12.24 20.73
CA ASN A 283 5.26 -11.29 20.25
C ASN A 283 5.91 -10.19 19.42
N LEU A 284 5.28 -9.87 18.30
CA LEU A 284 5.57 -8.69 17.50
C LEU A 284 4.88 -7.46 18.11
N SER A 285 5.46 -6.28 17.89
CA SER A 285 4.85 -5.01 18.26
C SER A 285 4.20 -4.36 17.04
N ALA A 286 3.09 -3.66 17.24
CA ALA A 286 2.54 -2.80 16.20
C ALA A 286 3.44 -1.57 16.02
N GLY A 287 3.33 -0.90 14.88
CA GLY A 287 3.99 0.39 14.66
C GLY A 287 5.41 0.31 14.11
N GLN A 288 5.90 -0.87 13.70
CA GLN A 288 7.22 -1.03 13.10
C GLN A 288 7.25 -2.10 11.99
N TRP A 289 8.25 -2.00 11.12
CA TRP A 289 8.50 -2.96 10.06
C TRP A 289 9.20 -4.22 10.57
N TYR A 290 8.77 -5.37 10.07
CA TYR A 290 9.46 -6.63 10.22
C TYR A 290 9.63 -7.28 8.85
N HIS A 291 10.80 -7.85 8.59
CA HIS A 291 10.87 -8.97 7.65
C HIS A 291 10.38 -10.22 8.38
N VAL A 292 9.45 -10.96 7.78
CA VAL A 292 9.00 -12.26 8.30
C VAL A 292 9.19 -13.30 7.21
N ALA A 293 9.74 -14.46 7.58
CA ALA A 293 9.81 -15.60 6.68
C ALA A 293 9.52 -16.91 7.40
N CYS A 294 8.96 -17.87 6.68
CA CYS A 294 8.70 -19.21 7.16
C CYS A 294 9.09 -20.22 6.08
N THR A 295 9.85 -21.23 6.46
CA THR A 295 10.31 -22.29 5.56
C THR A 295 9.83 -23.64 6.05
N TYR A 296 9.50 -24.54 5.12
CA TYR A 296 9.28 -25.94 5.42
C TYR A 296 9.83 -26.81 4.30
N ASP A 297 10.50 -27.90 4.69
CA ASP A 297 11.01 -28.92 3.78
C ASP A 297 10.58 -30.31 4.24
N GLN A 298 9.84 -31.03 3.40
CA GLN A 298 9.35 -32.38 3.66
C GLN A 298 10.47 -33.42 3.74
N ALA A 299 11.56 -33.24 3.00
CA ALA A 299 12.66 -34.21 2.96
C ALA A 299 13.44 -34.19 4.28
N THR A 300 13.73 -33.01 4.79
CA THR A 300 14.42 -32.82 6.07
C THR A 300 13.47 -32.76 7.27
N ARG A 301 12.16 -32.66 7.03
CA ARG A 301 11.11 -32.49 8.06
C ARG A 301 11.42 -31.32 8.98
N ARG A 302 11.92 -30.24 8.39
CA ARG A 302 12.39 -29.05 9.11
C ARG A 302 11.48 -27.87 8.79
N VAL A 303 11.00 -27.20 9.82
CA VAL A 303 10.24 -25.95 9.75
C VAL A 303 10.99 -24.85 10.47
N CYS A 304 11.10 -23.68 9.86
CA CYS A 304 11.75 -22.53 10.49
C CYS A 304 10.88 -21.29 10.37
N VAL A 305 10.95 -20.43 11.39
CA VAL A 305 10.41 -19.08 11.38
C VAL A 305 11.55 -18.11 11.59
N TYR A 306 11.62 -17.10 10.73
CA TYR A 306 12.60 -16.02 10.78
C TYR A 306 11.90 -14.69 10.96
N VAL A 307 12.51 -13.81 11.76
CA VAL A 307 12.09 -12.41 11.91
C VAL A 307 13.33 -11.56 11.73
N ASN A 308 13.25 -10.55 10.86
CA ASN A 308 14.36 -9.67 10.52
C ASN A 308 15.60 -10.46 10.05
N GLY A 309 15.36 -11.53 9.29
CA GLY A 309 16.41 -12.44 8.79
C GLY A 309 17.09 -13.31 9.86
N GLU A 310 16.75 -13.15 11.15
CA GLU A 310 17.23 -14.00 12.22
C GLU A 310 16.33 -15.22 12.44
N LEU A 311 16.94 -16.38 12.71
CA LEU A 311 16.20 -17.60 13.08
C LEU A 311 15.53 -17.41 14.45
N GLN A 312 14.19 -17.31 14.47
CA GLN A 312 13.41 -17.16 15.69
C GLN A 312 12.99 -18.51 16.28
N SER A 313 12.62 -19.45 15.41
CA SER A 313 12.11 -20.76 15.81
C SER A 313 12.49 -21.84 14.81
N GLU A 314 12.87 -23.01 15.30
CA GLU A 314 13.12 -24.20 14.49
C GLU A 314 12.39 -25.42 15.07
N GLY A 315 11.80 -26.22 14.20
CA GLY A 315 11.24 -27.53 14.52
C GLY A 315 11.82 -28.57 13.56
N THR A 316 12.27 -29.69 14.11
CA THR A 316 12.75 -30.86 13.36
C THR A 316 11.81 -32.04 13.57
N GLU A 317 11.88 -33.03 12.68
CA GLU A 317 10.96 -34.16 12.69
C GLU A 317 9.49 -33.73 12.59
N MET A 318 9.23 -32.66 11.86
CA MET A 318 7.92 -32.07 11.67
C MET A 318 7.22 -32.63 10.44
N GLY A 319 5.90 -32.81 10.51
CA GLY A 319 5.09 -33.34 9.41
C GLY A 319 5.20 -34.85 9.22
N LEU A 320 4.81 -35.31 8.04
CA LEU A 320 4.68 -36.74 7.75
C LEU A 320 6.04 -37.43 7.63
N THR A 321 6.09 -38.70 8.05
CA THR A 321 7.27 -39.56 7.97
C THR A 321 7.43 -40.26 6.61
N SER A 322 6.34 -40.38 5.84
CA SER A 322 6.34 -40.97 4.50
C SER A 322 5.74 -40.01 3.48
N MET A 323 6.43 -39.84 2.36
CA MET A 323 6.06 -38.93 1.29
C MET A 323 5.49 -39.67 0.08
N SER A 324 4.36 -39.19 -0.44
CA SER A 324 3.81 -39.58 -1.74
C SER A 324 3.39 -38.35 -2.54
N GLU A 325 2.91 -38.54 -3.77
CA GLU A 325 2.33 -37.45 -4.57
C GLU A 325 1.11 -36.82 -3.89
N ASP A 326 0.28 -37.64 -3.23
CA ASP A 326 -0.94 -37.18 -2.55
C ASP A 326 -0.65 -36.41 -1.25
N THR A 327 0.60 -36.45 -0.76
CA THR A 327 1.05 -35.71 0.43
C THR A 327 1.89 -34.49 0.08
N ARG A 328 1.94 -34.07 -1.18
CA ARG A 328 2.64 -32.84 -1.57
C ARG A 328 1.85 -31.60 -1.17
N ILE A 329 2.56 -30.49 -1.05
CA ILE A 329 1.98 -29.18 -0.72
C ILE A 329 1.38 -28.60 -2.02
N ASN A 330 0.10 -28.24 -1.96
CA ASN A 330 -0.63 -27.64 -3.07
C ASN A 330 -1.15 -26.27 -2.63
N LEU A 331 -0.82 -25.23 -3.39
CA LEU A 331 -1.14 -23.85 -3.06
C LEU A 331 -2.11 -23.19 -4.04
N ALA A 332 -2.46 -23.88 -5.14
CA ALA A 332 -3.42 -23.39 -6.12
C ALA A 332 -4.58 -24.41 -6.26
N MET A 333 -5.33 -24.61 -5.17
CA MET A 333 -6.39 -25.63 -5.12
C MET A 333 -7.55 -25.31 -6.06
N ARG A 334 -7.89 -24.03 -6.25
CA ARG A 334 -8.89 -23.61 -7.24
C ARG A 334 -8.50 -24.00 -8.67
N ALA A 335 -7.22 -23.88 -9.04
CA ALA A 335 -6.73 -24.36 -10.33
C ALA A 335 -6.84 -25.89 -10.47
N LEU A 336 -6.61 -26.66 -9.40
CA LEU A 336 -6.80 -28.12 -9.43
C LEU A 336 -8.28 -28.51 -9.60
N TYR A 337 -9.20 -27.76 -8.97
CA TYR A 337 -10.63 -27.91 -9.21
C TYR A 337 -11.01 -27.56 -10.66
N ASP A 338 -10.48 -26.46 -11.21
CA ASP A 338 -10.66 -26.07 -12.61
C ASP A 338 -10.10 -27.13 -13.59
N PHE A 339 -8.98 -27.79 -13.23
CA PHE A 339 -8.44 -28.93 -13.97
C PHE A 339 -9.40 -30.12 -13.99
N TYR A 340 -9.99 -30.47 -12.84
CA TYR A 340 -11.00 -31.53 -12.75
C TYR A 340 -12.21 -31.23 -13.64
N LEU A 341 -12.74 -30.00 -13.60
CA LEU A 341 -13.88 -29.62 -14.44
C LEU A 341 -13.61 -29.82 -15.94
N LYS A 342 -12.36 -29.61 -16.37
CA LYS A 342 -11.90 -29.84 -17.74
C LYS A 342 -11.59 -31.31 -18.04
N ASN A 343 -11.32 -32.12 -17.01
CA ASN A 343 -10.89 -33.52 -17.12
C ASN A 343 -11.57 -34.41 -16.05
N PRO A 344 -12.90 -34.64 -16.12
CA PRO A 344 -13.66 -35.28 -15.06
C PRO A 344 -13.52 -36.82 -15.07
N THR A 345 -12.32 -37.33 -14.80
CA THR A 345 -12.09 -38.76 -14.56
C THR A 345 -12.46 -39.11 -13.11
N PRO A 346 -12.79 -40.38 -12.79
CA PRO A 346 -13.06 -40.79 -11.41
C PRO A 346 -11.92 -40.46 -10.43
N ASP A 347 -10.67 -40.57 -10.89
CA ASP A 347 -9.50 -40.22 -10.08
C ASP A 347 -9.41 -38.71 -9.83
N ASN A 348 -9.66 -37.88 -10.86
CA ASN A 348 -9.64 -36.43 -10.71
C ASN A 348 -10.82 -35.92 -9.88
N GLU A 349 -12.00 -36.51 -10.00
CA GLU A 349 -13.15 -36.22 -9.15
C GLU A 349 -12.82 -36.51 -7.69
N LYS A 350 -12.20 -37.66 -7.41
CA LYS A 350 -11.78 -38.03 -6.05
C LYS A 350 -10.72 -37.08 -5.48
N LYS A 351 -9.76 -36.63 -6.30
CA LYS A 351 -8.66 -35.77 -5.83
C LYS A 351 -9.04 -34.30 -5.73
N TYR A 352 -9.83 -33.79 -6.69
CA TYR A 352 -10.02 -32.35 -6.91
C TYR A 352 -11.48 -31.96 -7.16
N GLY A 353 -12.45 -32.88 -7.05
CA GLY A 353 -13.86 -32.59 -7.33
C GLY A 353 -14.62 -31.83 -6.24
N GLY A 354 -14.04 -31.69 -5.05
CA GLY A 354 -14.63 -30.97 -3.92
C GLY A 354 -14.45 -29.46 -4.05
N PHE A 355 -15.49 -28.73 -4.48
CA PHE A 355 -15.40 -27.26 -4.57
C PHE A 355 -15.13 -26.59 -3.20
N GLY A 356 -15.75 -27.11 -2.13
CA GLY A 356 -15.53 -26.62 -0.77
C GLY A 356 -14.11 -26.83 -0.25
N ASP A 357 -13.36 -27.77 -0.84
CA ASP A 357 -11.96 -28.05 -0.50
C ASP A 357 -10.98 -27.25 -1.38
N ALA A 358 -11.48 -26.57 -2.41
CA ALA A 358 -10.69 -25.80 -3.36
C ALA A 358 -10.39 -24.38 -2.86
N TYR A 359 -9.69 -24.28 -1.71
CA TYR A 359 -9.32 -23.01 -1.08
C TYR A 359 -8.37 -22.18 -1.95
N GLN A 360 -8.57 -20.86 -1.96
CA GLN A 360 -7.75 -19.92 -2.71
C GLN A 360 -6.52 -19.46 -1.91
N PHE A 361 -5.45 -19.12 -2.64
CA PHE A 361 -4.31 -18.39 -2.09
C PHE A 361 -4.63 -16.90 -2.02
N PHE A 362 -4.32 -16.27 -0.88
CA PHE A 362 -4.49 -14.83 -0.68
C PHE A 362 -3.24 -14.24 -0.03
N ILE A 363 -3.09 -12.92 -0.17
CA ILE A 363 -2.29 -12.08 0.72
C ILE A 363 -3.24 -11.14 1.46
N GLY A 364 -3.15 -11.09 2.79
CA GLY A 364 -3.96 -10.20 3.63
C GLY A 364 -5.31 -10.76 4.09
N ARG A 365 -5.66 -12.00 3.72
CA ARG A 365 -6.92 -12.68 4.06
C ARG A 365 -6.71 -14.18 4.22
N SER A 366 -7.52 -14.85 5.05
CA SER A 366 -7.67 -16.31 4.96
C SER A 366 -9.10 -16.74 5.28
N TYR A 367 -9.77 -17.35 4.28
CA TYR A 367 -11.15 -17.89 4.32
C TYR A 367 -12.26 -16.89 4.69
N ASP A 368 -12.16 -16.22 5.83
CA ASP A 368 -13.08 -15.24 6.35
C ASP A 368 -12.52 -13.81 6.22
N ASP A 369 -13.38 -12.86 5.87
CA ASP A 369 -13.02 -11.45 5.67
C ASP A 369 -12.69 -10.74 7.00
N TYR A 370 -13.03 -11.35 8.15
CA TYR A 370 -12.69 -10.85 9.48
C TYR A 370 -11.31 -11.29 9.99
N ARG A 371 -10.43 -11.83 9.12
CA ARG A 371 -9.04 -12.16 9.47
C ARG A 371 -8.01 -11.30 8.71
N PRO A 372 -8.15 -9.97 8.69
CA PRO A 372 -7.28 -9.10 7.89
C PRO A 372 -5.88 -8.94 8.49
N LEU A 373 -4.88 -8.63 7.65
CA LEU A 373 -3.55 -8.23 8.12
C LEU A 373 -3.60 -6.97 9.01
N ASN A 374 -4.46 -5.98 8.68
CA ASN A 374 -4.54 -4.66 9.30
C ASN A 374 -3.17 -3.99 9.43
N GLY A 375 -2.59 -3.69 8.28
CA GLY A 375 -1.21 -3.24 8.20
C GLY A 375 -0.75 -3.02 6.76
N LYS A 376 0.54 -2.72 6.62
CA LYS A 376 1.18 -2.53 5.32
C LYS A 376 2.03 -3.75 4.97
N ILE A 377 2.20 -3.98 3.68
CA ILE A 377 3.04 -5.08 3.16
C ILE A 377 3.90 -4.59 1.99
N ALA A 378 5.13 -5.12 1.92
CA ALA A 378 6.06 -4.97 0.81
C ALA A 378 6.83 -6.28 0.60
N GLU A 379 7.44 -6.44 -0.58
CA GLU A 379 8.39 -7.53 -0.87
C GLU A 379 7.86 -8.95 -0.55
N ALA A 380 6.57 -9.22 -0.83
CA ALA A 380 5.97 -10.52 -0.58
C ALA A 380 6.41 -11.55 -1.62
N ARG A 381 6.80 -12.75 -1.17
CA ARG A 381 7.35 -13.79 -2.04
C ARG A 381 6.92 -15.18 -1.62
N VAL A 382 6.83 -16.06 -2.62
CA VAL A 382 6.66 -17.50 -2.43
C VAL A 382 7.72 -18.25 -3.23
N TRP A 383 8.39 -19.20 -2.58
CA TRP A 383 9.40 -20.05 -3.19
C TRP A 383 8.99 -21.53 -3.14
N SER A 384 9.43 -22.31 -4.13
CA SER A 384 9.27 -23.78 -4.18
C SER A 384 10.35 -24.54 -3.42
N VAL A 385 11.19 -23.83 -2.67
CA VAL A 385 12.32 -24.36 -1.89
C VAL A 385 12.29 -23.80 -0.49
N ALA A 386 12.86 -24.53 0.47
CA ALA A 386 13.16 -23.99 1.80
C ALA A 386 14.46 -23.21 1.74
N ARG A 387 14.35 -21.88 1.73
CA ARG A 387 15.49 -20.96 1.65
C ARG A 387 16.33 -21.05 2.92
N THR A 388 17.64 -20.87 2.81
CA THR A 388 18.54 -20.81 3.97
C THR A 388 18.40 -19.46 4.70
N GLN A 389 18.84 -19.39 5.96
CA GLN A 389 18.86 -18.13 6.69
C GLN A 389 19.69 -17.07 5.97
N GLN A 390 20.88 -17.43 5.48
CA GLN A 390 21.76 -16.52 4.72
C GLN A 390 21.05 -15.99 3.48
N GLN A 391 20.41 -16.88 2.70
CA GLN A 391 19.62 -16.51 1.54
C GLN A 391 18.46 -15.57 1.88
N ILE A 392 17.82 -15.76 3.02
CA ILE A 392 16.76 -14.86 3.49
C ILE A 392 17.35 -13.50 3.87
N TRP A 393 18.42 -13.49 4.67
CA TRP A 393 19.11 -12.29 5.12
C TRP A 393 19.62 -11.41 3.97
N GLU A 394 20.32 -12.01 3.00
CA GLU A 394 20.91 -11.29 1.85
C GLU A 394 19.83 -10.65 0.97
N ASN A 395 18.64 -11.23 0.93
CA ASN A 395 17.62 -10.87 -0.05
C ASN A 395 16.38 -10.20 0.56
N MET A 396 16.36 -9.82 1.84
CA MET A 396 15.14 -9.31 2.50
C MET A 396 14.44 -8.17 1.74
N TYR A 397 15.20 -7.32 1.06
CA TYR A 397 14.70 -6.09 0.44
C TYR A 397 14.66 -6.12 -1.09
N GLU A 398 15.34 -7.07 -1.73
CA GLU A 398 15.36 -7.18 -3.19
C GLU A 398 15.79 -8.58 -3.66
N ILE A 399 15.27 -8.99 -4.82
CA ILE A 399 15.82 -10.08 -5.64
C ILE A 399 16.34 -9.46 -6.94
N ALA A 400 17.61 -9.71 -7.26
CA ALA A 400 18.28 -9.06 -8.39
C ALA A 400 17.79 -9.51 -9.77
N ASN A 401 17.51 -10.81 -9.97
CA ASN A 401 17.11 -11.38 -11.27
C ASN A 401 15.87 -12.31 -11.14
N PRO A 402 14.74 -11.81 -10.60
CA PRO A 402 13.60 -12.64 -10.24
C PRO A 402 12.94 -13.36 -11.42
N GLU A 403 13.03 -12.81 -12.63
CA GLU A 403 12.48 -13.38 -13.86
C GLU A 403 13.23 -14.61 -14.39
N THR A 404 14.36 -14.96 -13.77
CA THR A 404 15.20 -16.10 -14.20
C THR A 404 15.24 -17.24 -13.18
N ASP A 405 14.70 -17.05 -11.99
CA ASP A 405 14.74 -18.05 -10.91
C ASP A 405 13.46 -18.91 -10.94
N PRO A 406 13.53 -20.18 -11.38
CA PRO A 406 12.35 -21.04 -11.45
C PRO A 406 11.82 -21.45 -10.07
N THR A 407 12.61 -21.25 -9.01
CA THR A 407 12.19 -21.56 -7.64
C THR A 407 11.40 -20.42 -7.01
N LEU A 408 11.41 -19.21 -7.59
CA LEU A 408 10.60 -18.08 -7.18
C LEU A 408 9.22 -18.16 -7.85
N LEU A 409 8.22 -18.66 -7.13
CA LEU A 409 6.88 -18.92 -7.65
C LEU A 409 6.03 -17.65 -7.83
N GLY A 410 6.32 -16.62 -7.03
CA GLY A 410 5.72 -15.30 -7.11
C GLY A 410 6.51 -14.29 -6.30
N TYR A 411 6.61 -13.07 -6.81
CA TYR A 411 7.29 -11.96 -6.18
C TYR A 411 6.56 -10.64 -6.42
N TRP A 412 5.93 -10.14 -5.37
CA TRP A 412 5.14 -8.91 -5.38
C TRP A 412 5.85 -7.85 -4.53
N LYS A 413 6.42 -6.85 -5.20
CA LYS A 413 7.15 -5.77 -4.53
C LYS A 413 6.22 -4.84 -3.73
N PHE A 414 4.96 -4.69 -4.15
CA PHE A 414 4.03 -3.68 -3.64
C PHE A 414 4.65 -2.28 -3.68
N ASN A 415 5.14 -1.88 -4.85
CA ASN A 415 5.85 -0.62 -5.03
C ASN A 415 5.30 0.23 -6.19
N GLU A 416 4.07 -0.08 -6.62
CA GLU A 416 3.37 0.57 -7.71
C GLU A 416 2.95 2.00 -7.36
N GLY A 417 2.53 2.24 -6.12
CA GLY A 417 2.16 3.58 -5.63
C GLY A 417 0.82 4.11 -6.15
N ALA A 418 0.15 3.39 -7.06
CA ALA A 418 -1.19 3.67 -7.54
C ALA A 418 -1.83 2.40 -8.14
N GLY A 419 -3.16 2.39 -8.24
CA GLY A 419 -3.92 1.30 -8.84
C GLY A 419 -4.05 0.06 -7.94
N ASN A 420 -4.68 -0.97 -8.50
CA ASN A 420 -5.14 -2.16 -7.76
C ASN A 420 -4.50 -3.47 -8.23
N THR A 421 -3.58 -3.39 -9.19
CA THR A 421 -2.81 -4.54 -9.65
C THR A 421 -1.44 -4.50 -8.99
N VAL A 422 -1.05 -5.61 -8.37
CA VAL A 422 0.27 -5.78 -7.77
C VAL A 422 1.05 -6.72 -8.67
N LYS A 423 2.11 -6.24 -9.29
CA LYS A 423 2.82 -6.99 -10.33
C LYS A 423 3.61 -8.15 -9.73
N ASP A 424 3.56 -9.31 -10.37
CA ASP A 424 4.50 -10.40 -10.14
C ASP A 424 5.77 -10.19 -10.98
N TYR A 425 6.90 -10.09 -10.30
CA TYR A 425 8.23 -9.94 -10.90
C TYR A 425 8.92 -11.28 -11.16
N SER A 426 8.32 -12.40 -10.74
CA SER A 426 8.82 -13.73 -11.09
C SER A 426 8.59 -14.08 -12.56
N MET A 427 9.14 -15.19 -13.00
CA MET A 427 8.90 -15.71 -14.34
C MET A 427 7.45 -16.19 -14.59
N TYR A 428 6.63 -16.31 -13.54
CA TYR A 428 5.29 -16.90 -13.62
C TYR A 428 4.17 -15.88 -13.84
N GLY A 429 4.40 -14.57 -13.66
CA GLY A 429 3.43 -13.53 -13.99
C GLY A 429 2.07 -13.68 -13.29
N ASN A 430 2.07 -14.12 -12.02
CA ASN A 430 0.90 -14.24 -11.18
C ASN A 430 0.50 -12.89 -10.57
N ASP A 431 0.17 -11.91 -11.41
CA ASP A 431 -0.23 -10.59 -10.94
C ASP A 431 -1.39 -10.68 -9.93
N GLY A 432 -1.23 -9.98 -8.81
CA GLY A 432 -2.24 -9.86 -7.78
C GLY A 432 -3.25 -8.78 -8.13
N VAL A 433 -4.50 -8.96 -7.71
CA VAL A 433 -5.57 -7.97 -7.86
C VAL A 433 -6.22 -7.72 -6.52
N ALA A 434 -6.24 -6.47 -6.08
CA ALA A 434 -6.88 -6.11 -4.83
C ALA A 434 -8.41 -6.26 -4.90
N GLU A 435 -9.00 -6.64 -3.76
CA GLU A 435 -10.46 -6.73 -3.63
C GLU A 435 -11.12 -5.35 -3.79
N THR A 436 -10.52 -4.34 -3.17
CA THR A 436 -10.95 -2.94 -3.25
C THR A 436 -9.76 -2.04 -3.58
N ASP A 437 -10.00 -0.74 -3.75
CA ASP A 437 -8.93 0.21 -4.03
C ASP A 437 -7.81 0.14 -2.99
N ILE A 438 -6.57 -0.05 -3.45
CA ILE A 438 -5.40 -0.07 -2.59
C ILE A 438 -5.11 1.35 -2.13
N VAL A 439 -4.94 1.51 -0.81
CA VAL A 439 -4.38 2.74 -0.26
C VAL A 439 -2.85 2.62 -0.29
N TRP A 440 -2.21 3.59 -0.96
CA TRP A 440 -0.77 3.74 -1.01
C TRP A 440 -0.38 4.90 -0.08
N PRO A 441 -0.06 4.62 1.19
CA PRO A 441 0.22 5.66 2.18
C PRO A 441 1.51 6.42 1.86
N ASP A 442 1.51 7.72 2.14
CA ASP A 442 2.72 8.55 2.14
C ASP A 442 3.63 8.21 3.33
N GLY A 443 4.90 8.62 3.23
CA GLY A 443 5.85 8.56 4.33
C GLY A 443 6.36 7.16 4.66
N ILE A 444 6.21 6.20 3.73
CA ILE A 444 6.82 4.88 3.86
C ILE A 444 8.33 5.00 3.73
N GLU A 445 9.01 4.41 4.70
CA GLU A 445 10.45 4.19 4.68
C GLU A 445 10.70 2.88 5.40
N ILE A 446 11.22 1.87 4.69
CA ILE A 446 11.58 0.57 5.24
C ILE A 446 13.11 0.50 5.31
N PRO A 447 13.71 0.69 6.49
CA PRO A 447 15.15 0.64 6.65
C PRO A 447 15.70 -0.74 6.30
N LYS A 448 16.82 -0.76 5.57
CA LYS A 448 17.49 -2.00 5.20
C LYS A 448 18.49 -2.43 6.28
N ILE A 449 18.00 -3.16 7.28
CA ILE A 449 18.81 -3.53 8.45
C ILE A 449 20.06 -4.37 8.11
N ASN A 450 20.03 -5.12 7.01
CA ASN A 450 21.16 -5.94 6.56
C ASN A 450 22.25 -5.16 5.83
N GLU A 451 22.00 -3.90 5.47
CA GLU A 451 22.95 -3.00 4.79
C GLU A 451 23.56 -1.97 5.77
N THR A 452 23.04 -1.85 7.00
CA THR A 452 23.48 -0.85 7.99
C THR A 452 24.30 -1.40 9.16
N GLU A 453 24.43 -2.73 9.28
CA GLU A 453 25.12 -3.40 10.41
C GLU A 453 26.51 -3.98 10.05
N GLU A 454 27.24 -3.35 9.11
CA GLU A 454 28.67 -3.66 8.87
C GLU A 454 29.63 -2.99 9.88
#